data_AF-A0A7B8H9S4-F1
#
_entry.id   AF-A0A7B8H9S4-F1
#
_cell.length_a   1.000
_cell.length_b   1.000
_cell.length_c   1.000
_cell.angle_alpha   90.00
_cell.angle_beta   90.00
_cell.angle_gamma   90.00
#
_symmetry.space_group_name_H-M   'P 1'
#
loop_
_entity.id
_entity.type
_entity.pdbx_description
1 polymer ?
#
loop_
_entity_poly.entity_id
_entity_poly.type
_entity_poly.pdbx_seq_one_letter_code
_entity_poly.pdbx_strand_id
1 'polypeptide(L)'
;SKSAIHRYGQKIERRYGAIRAATEAARMLTEGAADDQDARSEAVIALIQTELFESIVQLQEAEEGEVDPKERVALLSKVAKNVATLSRASVNLKKFQSEVRARAQQAASNAEKIARKGGLSSDAVQALRREILGIAT
;
A
#
# COMPACT_ATOMS: atom_id res chain seq x y z
N SER A 1 -3.49 -42.34 -0.20
CA SER A 1 -2.43 -41.34 0.06
C SER A 1 -2.96 -40.26 1.01
N LYS A 2 -2.81 -40.44 2.33
CA LYS A 2 -3.21 -39.43 3.35
C LYS A 2 -2.23 -38.24 3.40
N SER A 3 -0.98 -38.42 2.94
CA SER A 3 0.08 -37.41 2.98
C SER A 3 0.07 -36.41 1.81
N ALA A 4 -0.44 -36.80 0.63
CA ALA A 4 -0.62 -35.88 -0.49
C ALA A 4 -1.75 -34.88 -0.20
N ILE A 5 -2.87 -35.37 0.36
CA ILE A 5 -4.01 -34.54 0.77
C ILE A 5 -3.61 -33.57 1.88
N HIS A 6 -2.79 -34.00 2.86
CA HIS A 6 -2.36 -33.12 3.94
C HIS A 6 -1.40 -32.01 3.47
N ARG A 7 -0.47 -32.31 2.55
CA ARG A 7 0.40 -31.29 1.91
C ARG A 7 -0.41 -30.29 1.07
N TYR A 8 -1.41 -30.79 0.35
CA TYR A 8 -2.29 -29.95 -0.44
C TYR A 8 -3.15 -29.04 0.44
N GLY A 9 -3.68 -29.56 1.56
CA GLY A 9 -4.43 -28.80 2.55
C GLY A 9 -3.61 -27.67 3.20
N GLN A 10 -2.37 -27.95 3.63
CA GLN A 10 -1.49 -26.91 4.18
C GLN A 10 -1.12 -25.82 3.17
N LYS A 11 -0.98 -26.18 1.89
CA LYS A 11 -0.73 -25.21 0.82
C LYS A 11 -1.93 -24.29 0.60
N ILE A 12 -3.15 -24.84 0.62
CA ILE A 12 -4.38 -24.06 0.50
C ILE A 12 -4.57 -23.14 1.71
N GLU A 13 -4.31 -23.62 2.93
CA GLU A 13 -4.39 -22.81 4.16
C GLU A 13 -3.45 -21.60 4.11
N ARG A 14 -2.21 -21.77 3.66
CA ARG A 14 -1.27 -20.65 3.48
C ARG A 14 -1.75 -19.64 2.46
N ARG A 15 -2.29 -20.09 1.32
CA ARG A 15 -2.84 -19.22 0.28
C ARG A 15 -4.02 -18.42 0.79
N TYR A 16 -4.94 -19.10 1.48
CA TYR A 16 -6.12 -18.48 2.06
C TYR A 16 -5.73 -17.44 3.12
N GLY A 17 -4.70 -17.72 3.92
CA GLY A 17 -4.15 -16.75 4.87
C GLY A 17 -3.55 -15.51 4.21
N ALA A 18 -2.77 -15.68 3.14
CA ALA A 18 -2.16 -14.57 2.40
C ALA A 18 -3.21 -13.69 1.71
N ILE A 19 -4.18 -14.31 1.02
CA ILE A 19 -5.30 -13.61 0.36
C ILE A 19 -6.13 -12.87 1.39
N ARG A 20 -6.47 -13.51 2.51
CA ARG A 20 -7.25 -12.88 3.58
C ARG A 20 -6.53 -11.69 4.17
N ALA A 21 -5.23 -11.81 4.46
CA ALA A 21 -4.44 -10.71 4.99
C ALA A 21 -4.34 -9.54 3.99
N ALA A 22 -4.14 -9.83 2.71
CA ALA A 22 -4.11 -8.81 1.65
C ALA A 22 -5.48 -8.14 1.45
N THR A 23 -6.57 -8.91 1.54
CA THR A 23 -7.95 -8.42 1.41
C THR A 23 -8.38 -7.60 2.63
N GLU A 24 -8.01 -8.01 3.84
CA GLU A 24 -8.21 -7.21 5.06
C GLU A 24 -7.38 -5.93 4.99
N ALA A 25 -6.13 -5.98 4.54
CA ALA A 25 -5.32 -4.78 4.34
C ALA A 25 -5.94 -3.82 3.32
N ALA A 26 -6.40 -4.33 2.17
CA ALA A 26 -7.09 -3.53 1.16
C ALA A 26 -8.40 -2.93 1.68
N ARG A 27 -9.15 -3.68 2.50
CA ARG A 27 -10.41 -3.24 3.12
C ARG A 27 -10.18 -2.18 4.20
N MET A 28 -9.17 -2.35 5.05
CA MET A 28 -8.80 -1.35 6.07
C MET A 28 -8.34 -0.04 5.41
N LEU A 29 -7.68 -0.14 4.24
CA LEU A 29 -7.27 1.03 3.45
C LEU A 29 -8.44 1.76 2.78
N THR A 30 -9.52 1.07 2.39
CA THR A 30 -10.69 1.71 1.77
C THR A 30 -11.69 2.26 2.79
N GLU A 31 -11.87 1.61 3.94
CA GLU A 31 -12.77 2.08 5.01
C GLU A 31 -12.21 3.31 5.74
N GLY A 32 -10.88 3.49 5.79
CA GLY A 32 -10.23 4.68 6.36
C GLY A 32 -10.06 5.86 5.38
N ALA A 33 -10.42 5.70 4.10
CA ALA A 33 -9.99 6.60 3.02
C ALA A 33 -11.12 7.17 2.16
N ALA A 34 -12.26 7.50 2.78
CA ALA A 34 -13.38 8.12 2.05
C ALA A 34 -12.95 9.34 1.21
N ASP A 35 -11.87 10.05 1.60
CA ASP A 35 -11.30 11.19 0.85
C ASP A 35 -9.79 11.11 0.54
N ASP A 36 -9.10 10.01 0.87
CA ASP A 36 -7.65 9.93 0.70
C ASP A 36 -7.28 9.17 -0.60
N GLN A 37 -7.06 9.91 -1.70
CA GLN A 37 -6.64 9.35 -3.00
C GLN A 37 -5.39 8.46 -2.89
N ASP A 38 -4.58 8.68 -1.87
CA ASP A 38 -3.35 7.94 -1.65
C ASP A 38 -3.59 6.51 -1.17
N ALA A 39 -4.54 6.30 -0.26
CA ALA A 39 -4.87 4.97 0.24
C ALA A 39 -5.41 4.05 -0.86
N ARG A 40 -6.11 4.62 -1.86
CA ARG A 40 -6.56 3.88 -3.05
C ARG A 40 -5.38 3.42 -3.89
N SER A 41 -4.38 4.29 -4.07
CA SER A 41 -3.16 3.96 -4.81
C SER A 41 -2.35 2.88 -4.10
N GLU A 42 -2.26 2.91 -2.77
CA GLU A 42 -1.61 1.87 -1.98
C GLU A 42 -2.37 0.52 -2.06
N ALA A 43 -3.70 0.54 -2.01
CA ALA A 43 -4.52 -0.67 -2.13
C ALA A 43 -4.32 -1.35 -3.50
N VAL A 44 -4.26 -0.59 -4.60
CA VAL A 44 -3.97 -1.14 -5.93
C VAL A 44 -2.60 -1.79 -5.99
N ILE A 45 -1.57 -1.18 -5.38
CA ILE A 45 -0.22 -1.76 -5.32
C ILE A 45 -0.24 -3.08 -4.54
N ALA A 46 -0.96 -3.15 -3.42
CA ALA A 46 -1.07 -4.36 -2.60
C ALA A 46 -1.77 -5.52 -3.35
N LEU A 47 -2.83 -5.23 -4.11
CA LEU A 47 -3.51 -6.23 -4.94
C LEU A 47 -2.57 -6.77 -6.03
N ILE A 48 -1.86 -5.88 -6.73
CA ILE A 48 -0.89 -6.29 -7.76
C ILE A 48 0.24 -7.15 -7.16
N GLN A 49 0.74 -6.78 -5.97
CA GLN A 49 1.76 -7.58 -5.29
C GLN A 49 1.27 -8.99 -4.93
N THR A 50 0.00 -9.11 -4.55
CA THR A 50 -0.63 -10.40 -4.22
C THR A 50 -0.73 -11.29 -5.45
N GLU A 51 -1.27 -10.76 -6.55
CA GLU A 51 -1.37 -11.47 -7.84
C GLU A 51 -0.01 -11.92 -8.37
N LEU A 52 1.01 -11.05 -8.25
CA LEU A 52 2.38 -11.39 -8.66
C LEU A 52 2.97 -12.51 -7.79
N PHE A 53 2.72 -12.50 -6.47
CA PHE A 53 3.16 -13.55 -5.58
C PHE A 53 2.48 -14.88 -5.91
N GLU A 54 1.17 -14.89 -6.13
CA GLU A 54 0.44 -16.08 -6.53
C GLU A 54 0.94 -16.65 -7.85
N SER A 55 1.19 -15.79 -8.84
CA SER A 55 1.76 -16.18 -10.13
C SER A 55 3.13 -16.85 -9.97
N ILE A 56 3.99 -16.34 -9.07
CA ILE A 56 5.29 -16.96 -8.75
C ILE A 56 5.07 -18.35 -8.12
N VAL A 57 4.14 -18.48 -7.17
CA VAL A 57 3.85 -19.75 -6.49
C VAL A 57 3.30 -20.78 -7.47
N GLN A 58 2.39 -20.39 -8.36
CA GLN A 58 1.86 -21.27 -9.41
C GLN A 58 2.96 -21.72 -10.36
N LEU A 59 3.81 -20.79 -10.82
CA LEU A 59 4.99 -21.12 -11.63
C LEU A 59 5.95 -22.05 -10.89
N GLN A 60 6.08 -21.91 -9.56
CA GLN A 60 6.93 -22.79 -8.76
C GLN A 60 6.41 -24.23 -8.70
N GLU A 61 5.10 -24.38 -8.71
CA GLU A 61 4.39 -25.66 -8.57
C GLU A 61 4.10 -26.37 -9.88
N ALA A 62 4.24 -25.70 -11.02
CA ALA A 62 4.12 -26.31 -12.35
C ALA A 62 5.02 -27.56 -12.44
N GLU A 63 4.44 -28.67 -12.90
CA GLU A 63 5.14 -29.95 -13.02
C GLU A 63 6.31 -29.85 -14.03
N GLU A 64 7.32 -30.71 -13.88
CA GLU A 64 8.43 -30.76 -14.84
C GLU A 64 7.88 -31.06 -16.25
N GLY A 65 8.03 -30.09 -17.16
CA GLY A 65 7.56 -30.18 -18.55
C GLY A 65 6.33 -29.32 -18.89
N GLU A 66 5.63 -28.74 -17.91
CA GLU A 66 4.50 -27.83 -18.17
C GLU A 66 4.94 -26.44 -18.66
N VAL A 67 6.10 -25.99 -18.21
CA VAL A 67 6.69 -24.70 -18.59
C VAL A 67 8.16 -24.93 -18.94
N ASP A 68 8.58 -24.44 -20.10
CA ASP A 68 9.99 -24.49 -20.48
C ASP A 68 10.84 -23.76 -19.41
N PRO A 69 11.96 -24.34 -18.93
CA PRO A 69 12.78 -23.72 -17.90
C PRO A 69 13.27 -22.31 -18.24
N LYS A 70 13.56 -22.00 -19.51
CA LYS A 70 13.98 -20.66 -19.93
C LYS A 70 12.82 -19.69 -19.90
N GLU A 71 11.63 -20.13 -20.34
CA GLU A 71 10.40 -19.33 -20.24
C GLU A 71 10.07 -19.01 -18.78
N ARG A 72 10.19 -19.99 -17.88
CA ARG A 72 10.01 -19.81 -16.44
C ARG A 72 10.98 -18.77 -15.86
N VAL A 73 12.26 -18.83 -16.21
CA VAL A 73 13.27 -17.84 -15.77
C VAL A 73 12.95 -16.45 -16.32
N ALA A 74 12.51 -16.35 -17.57
CA ALA A 74 12.15 -15.07 -18.19
C ALA A 74 10.91 -14.43 -17.52
N LEU A 75 9.89 -15.23 -17.21
CA LEU A 75 8.69 -14.79 -16.50
C LEU A 75 9.03 -14.29 -15.09
N LEU A 76 9.80 -15.07 -14.31
CA LEU A 76 10.24 -14.66 -12.97
C LEU A 76 11.08 -13.38 -13.02
N SER A 77 11.97 -13.24 -14.01
CA SER A 77 12.77 -12.03 -14.19
C SER A 77 11.91 -10.79 -14.48
N LYS A 78 10.87 -10.94 -15.31
CA LYS A 78 9.91 -9.87 -15.61
C LYS A 78 9.10 -9.48 -14.38
N VAL A 79 8.64 -10.46 -13.61
CA VAL A 79 7.94 -10.23 -12.34
C VAL A 79 8.83 -9.48 -11.36
N ALA A 80 10.07 -9.94 -11.14
CA ALA A 80 11.02 -9.29 -10.23
C ALA A 80 11.29 -7.83 -10.61
N LYS A 81 11.45 -7.54 -11.90
CA LYS A 81 11.63 -6.17 -12.40
C LYS A 81 10.40 -5.28 -12.14
N ASN A 82 9.20 -5.81 -12.34
CA ASN A 82 7.95 -5.08 -12.09
C ASN A 82 7.75 -4.81 -10.59
N VAL A 83 8.02 -5.79 -9.73
CA VAL A 83 8.02 -5.62 -8.27
C VAL A 83 9.01 -4.54 -7.85
N ALA A 84 10.25 -4.58 -8.36
CA ALA A 84 11.25 -3.55 -8.03
C ALA A 84 10.83 -2.14 -8.47
N THR A 85 10.10 -2.00 -9.59
CA THR A 85 9.53 -0.74 -10.03
C THR A 85 8.39 -0.28 -9.10
N LEU A 86 7.47 -1.18 -8.75
CA LEU A 86 6.37 -0.88 -7.83
C LEU A 86 6.88 -0.48 -6.44
N SER A 87 7.86 -1.21 -5.89
CA SER A 87 8.47 -0.87 -4.60
C SER A 87 9.12 0.51 -4.61
N ARG A 88 9.83 0.88 -5.69
CA ARG A 88 10.40 2.22 -5.84
C ARG A 88 9.33 3.30 -5.92
N ALA A 89 8.26 3.05 -6.68
CA ALA A 89 7.12 3.97 -6.77
C ALA A 89 6.45 4.18 -5.40
N SER A 90 6.22 3.10 -4.65
CA SER A 90 5.66 3.16 -3.29
C SER A 90 6.53 3.96 -2.33
N VAL A 91 7.86 3.75 -2.34
CA VAL A 91 8.78 4.53 -1.51
C VAL A 91 8.75 6.02 -1.88
N ASN A 92 8.72 6.33 -3.18
CA ASN A 92 8.65 7.72 -3.64
C ASN A 92 7.34 8.39 -3.25
N LEU A 93 6.20 7.69 -3.36
CA LEU A 93 4.91 8.17 -2.91
C LEU A 93 4.94 8.51 -1.41
N LYS A 94 5.46 7.60 -0.57
CA LYS A 94 5.58 7.82 0.88
C LYS A 94 6.49 9.00 1.24
N LYS A 95 7.60 9.17 0.51
CA LYS A 95 8.47 10.35 0.68
C LYS A 95 7.72 11.63 0.35
N PHE A 96 7.06 11.67 -0.80
CA PHE A 96 6.30 12.83 -1.24
C PHE A 96 5.18 13.19 -0.24
N GLN A 97 4.42 12.20 0.23
CA GLN A 97 3.40 12.38 1.26
C GLN A 97 3.97 12.96 2.55
N SER A 98 5.10 12.43 3.02
CA SER A 98 5.79 12.93 4.20
C SER A 98 6.23 14.39 4.01
N GLU A 99 6.80 14.71 2.85
CA GLU A 99 7.23 16.07 2.51
C GLU A 99 6.05 17.05 2.45
N VAL A 100 4.94 16.67 1.80
CA VAL A 100 3.73 17.49 1.71
C VAL A 100 3.14 17.71 3.10
N ARG A 101 3.03 16.65 3.93
CA ARG A 101 2.55 16.76 5.31
C ARG A 101 3.42 17.67 6.16
N ALA A 102 4.75 17.56 6.05
CA ALA A 102 5.69 18.43 6.75
C ALA A 102 5.54 19.90 6.31
N ARG A 103 5.39 20.15 5.00
CA ARG A 103 5.15 21.50 4.47
C ARG A 103 3.82 22.08 4.96
N ALA A 104 2.75 21.29 4.97
CA ALA A 104 1.45 21.70 5.50
C ALA A 104 1.52 22.04 6.99
N GLN A 105 2.20 21.21 7.79
CA GLN A 105 2.43 21.47 9.22
C GLN A 105 3.24 22.75 9.45
N GLN A 106 4.28 22.99 8.65
CA GLN A 106 5.07 24.20 8.73
C GLN A 106 4.26 25.45 8.35
N ALA A 107 3.44 25.36 7.28
CA ALA A 107 2.55 26.44 6.87
C ALA A 107 1.52 26.75 7.96
N ALA A 108 0.89 25.72 8.54
CA ALA A 108 -0.07 25.87 9.63
C ALA A 108 0.57 26.52 10.87
N SER A 109 1.79 26.11 11.24
CA SER A 109 2.56 26.71 12.34
C SER A 109 2.89 28.19 12.10
N ASN A 110 3.30 28.53 10.89
CA ASN A 110 3.60 29.92 10.51
C ASN A 110 2.34 30.79 10.53
N ALA A 111 1.23 30.27 10.00
CA ALA A 111 -0.04 30.97 9.97
C ALA A 111 -0.59 31.19 11.38
N GLU A 112 -0.45 30.21 12.28
CA GLU A 112 -0.77 30.35 13.70
C GLU A 112 0.02 31.50 14.37
N LYS A 113 1.33 31.58 14.14
CA LYS A 113 2.16 32.67 14.69
C LYS A 113 1.70 34.04 14.20
N ILE A 114 1.40 34.16 12.91
CA ILE A 114 0.92 35.40 12.30
C ILE A 114 -0.46 35.78 12.87
N ALA A 115 -1.39 34.82 12.95
CA ALA A 115 -2.73 35.02 13.48
C ALA A 115 -2.71 35.48 14.95
N ARG A 116 -1.91 34.83 15.80
CA ARG A 116 -1.73 35.24 17.20
C ARG A 116 -1.15 36.65 17.31
N LYS A 117 -0.14 36.98 16.49
CA LYS A 117 0.44 38.33 16.43
C LYS A 117 -0.58 39.38 15.97
N GLY A 118 -1.51 38.99 15.09
CA GLY A 118 -2.61 39.82 14.62
C GLY A 118 -3.78 39.97 15.60
N GLY A 119 -3.71 39.36 16.79
CA GLY A 119 -4.73 39.48 17.83
C GLY A 119 -5.94 38.57 17.63
N LEU A 120 -5.86 37.55 16.77
CA LEU A 120 -6.94 36.55 16.65
C LEU A 120 -7.09 35.77 17.95
N SER A 121 -8.33 35.39 18.28
CA SER A 121 -8.62 34.51 19.42
C SER A 121 -7.98 33.13 19.23
N SER A 122 -7.71 32.44 20.33
CA SER A 122 -7.18 31.07 20.31
C SER A 122 -8.07 30.13 19.48
N ASP A 123 -9.39 30.31 19.54
CA ASP A 123 -10.34 29.48 18.79
C ASP A 123 -10.24 29.73 17.28
N ALA A 124 -10.12 30.99 16.86
CA ALA A 124 -9.93 31.35 15.46
C ALA A 124 -8.59 30.84 14.91
N VAL A 125 -7.53 30.89 15.72
CA VAL A 125 -6.21 30.34 15.38
C VAL A 125 -6.27 28.82 15.20
N GLN A 126 -6.97 28.11 16.09
CA GLN A 126 -7.14 26.66 15.97
C GLN A 126 -8.02 26.28 14.78
N ALA A 127 -9.08 27.03 14.50
CA ALA A 127 -9.91 26.82 13.31
C ALA A 127 -9.08 26.97 12.04
N LEU A 128 -8.31 28.06 11.91
CA LEU A 128 -7.42 28.29 10.78
C LEU A 128 -6.36 27.18 10.62
N ARG A 129 -5.81 26.69 11.73
CA ARG A 129 -4.86 25.58 11.71
C ARG A 129 -5.50 24.28 11.19
N ARG A 130 -6.74 23.97 11.58
CA ARG A 130 -7.47 22.77 11.10
C ARG A 130 -7.76 22.85 9.61
N GLU A 131 -8.22 24.01 9.14
CA GLU A 131 -8.49 24.25 7.71
C GLU A 131 -7.24 24.06 6.86
N ILE A 132 -6.09 24.62 7.28
CA ILE A 132 -4.82 24.45 6.55
C ILE A 132 -4.37 22.99 6.49
N LEU A 133 -4.66 22.21 7.53
CA LEU A 133 -4.30 20.79 7.60
C LEU A 133 -5.34 19.87 6.93
N GLY A 134 -6.47 20.41 6.45
CA GLY A 134 -7.55 19.62 5.86
C GLY A 134 -8.19 18.62 6.83
N ILE A 135 -8.07 18.85 8.15
CA ILE A 135 -8.72 18.02 9.16
C ILE A 135 -10.15 18.54 9.29
N ALA A 136 -11.05 18.04 8.42
CA ALA A 136 -12.48 18.25 8.61
C ALA A 136 -12.89 17.63 9.96
N THR A 137 -13.64 18.39 10.74
CA THR A 137 -14.17 17.99 12.05
C THR A 137 -15.11 16.81 11.98
#